data_AF-A0A2E7SEY3-F1
#
_entry.id   AF-A0A2E7SEY3-F1
#
_cell.length_a   1.000
_cell.length_b   1.000
_cell.length_c   1.000
_cell.angle_alpha   90.00
_cell.angle_beta   90.00
_cell.angle_gamma   90.00
#
_symmetry.space_group_name_H-M   'P 1'
#
loop_
_entity.id
_entity.type
_entity.pdbx_description
1 polymer ?
#
loop_
_entity_poly.entity_id
_entity_poly.type
_entity_poly.pdbx_seq_one_letter_code
_entity_poly.pdbx_strand_id
1 'polypeptide(L)' 'MPAEWDGQRLPASYANFYISNVHVIVPTYRDANDERALGILRECFPGRPVTGLDSTGLIWGLGSFHCLTQQEPAGE' A
#
# COMPACT_ATOMS: atom_id res chain seq x y z
N MET A 1 8.26 -13.12 -3.37
CA MET A 1 7.38 -14.23 -3.84
C MET A 1 5.95 -13.72 -3.80
N PRO A 2 5.05 -14.08 -4.72
CA PRO A 2 3.66 -13.63 -4.60
C PRO A 2 3.10 -14.09 -3.25
N ALA A 3 2.33 -13.22 -2.59
CA ALA A 3 1.65 -13.60 -1.35
C ALA A 3 0.67 -14.75 -1.67
N GLU A 4 0.77 -15.84 -0.92
CA GLU A 4 -0.05 -17.03 -1.08
C GLU A 4 -0.70 -17.38 0.26
N TRP A 5 -1.95 -17.82 0.20
CA TRP A 5 -2.70 -18.31 1.36
C TRP A 5 -3.54 -19.51 0.95
N ASP A 6 -3.38 -20.62 1.67
CA ASP A 6 -4.11 -21.88 1.41
C ASP A 6 -4.07 -22.34 -0.06
N GLY A 7 -2.91 -22.22 -0.70
CA GLY A 7 -2.71 -22.57 -2.12
C GLY A 7 -3.29 -21.57 -3.12
N GLN A 8 -3.89 -20.46 -2.65
CA GLN A 8 -4.40 -19.38 -3.49
C GLN A 8 -3.43 -18.21 -3.55
N ARG A 9 -3.14 -17.74 -4.77
CA ARG A 9 -2.40 -16.50 -5.00
C ARG A 9 -3.24 -15.29 -4.62
N LEU A 10 -2.70 -14.44 -3.75
CA LEU A 10 -3.34 -13.21 -3.30
C LEU A 10 -2.97 -12.03 -4.21
N PRO A 11 -3.86 -11.04 -4.38
CA PRO A 11 -3.64 -9.88 -5.25
C PRO A 11 -2.76 -8.80 -4.59
N ALA A 12 -1.68 -9.19 -3.91
CA ALA A 12 -0.76 -8.25 -3.26
C ALA A 12 -0.16 -7.27 -4.27
N SER A 13 -0.33 -5.96 -4.00
CA SER A 13 0.09 -4.90 -4.91
C SER A 13 0.48 -3.65 -4.14
N TYR A 14 1.74 -3.23 -4.29
CA TYR A 14 2.23 -1.95 -3.77
C TYR A 14 1.47 -0.74 -4.33
N ALA A 15 0.85 -0.87 -5.51
CA ALA A 15 0.02 0.17 -6.12
C ALA A 15 -1.30 0.40 -5.37
N ASN A 16 -1.66 -0.45 -4.42
CA ASN A 16 -2.85 -0.30 -3.60
C ASN A 16 -2.61 0.65 -2.39
N PHE A 17 -1.79 1.68 -2.59
CA PHE A 17 -1.45 2.68 -1.58
C PHE A 17 -2.56 3.73 -1.42
N TYR A 18 -2.56 4.40 -0.27
CA TYR A 18 -3.46 5.50 0.04
C TYR A 18 -2.69 6.81 0.19
N ILE A 19 -3.18 7.87 -0.44
CA ILE A 19 -2.63 9.23 -0.31
C ILE A 19 -3.55 10.03 0.60
N SER A 20 -3.03 10.49 1.74
CA SER A 20 -3.68 11.47 2.61
C SER A 20 -3.11 12.87 2.37
N ASN A 21 -3.65 13.87 3.08
CA ASN A 21 -3.16 15.24 2.98
C ASN A 21 -1.67 15.35 3.32
N VAL A 22 -1.23 14.58 4.32
CA VAL A 22 0.11 14.71 4.92
C VAL A 22 0.98 13.47 4.76
N HIS A 23 0.46 12.32 4.31
CA HIS A 23 1.21 11.05 4.23
C HIS A 23 0.80 10.24 3.00
N VAL A 24 1.67 9.32 2.59
CA VAL A 24 1.35 8.22 1.65
C VAL A 24 1.55 6.91 2.39
N ILE A 25 0.49 6.10 2.48
CA ILE A 25 0.48 4.80 3.16
C ILE A 25 0.59 3.71 2.12
N VAL A 26 1.67 2.92 2.17
CA VAL A 26 1.99 1.89 1.19
C VAL A 26 1.83 0.52 1.83
N PRO A 27 1.12 -0.43 1.21
CA PRO A 27 1.07 -1.79 1.73
C PRO A 27 2.40 -2.49 1.54
N THR A 28 2.86 -3.13 2.61
CA THR A 28 4.04 -4.00 2.62
C THR A 28 3.60 -5.43 2.90
N TYR A 29 4.38 -6.39 2.41
CA TYR A 29 4.00 -7.81 2.41
C TYR A 29 5.07 -8.74 2.98
N ARG A 30 6.07 -8.19 3.68
CA ARG A 30 7.27 -8.92 4.11
C ARG A 30 8.00 -9.53 2.90
N ASP A 31 7.93 -8.84 1.78
CA ASP A 31 8.52 -9.24 0.51
C ASP A 31 9.80 -8.44 0.27
N ALA A 32 10.76 -9.05 -0.43
CA ALA A 32 12.06 -8.43 -0.70
C ALA A 32 11.96 -7.11 -1.49
N ASN A 33 10.81 -6.82 -2.13
CA ASN A 33 10.58 -5.58 -2.86
C ASN A 33 9.92 -4.48 -2.01
N ASP A 34 9.60 -4.70 -0.74
CA ASP A 34 8.94 -3.69 0.12
C ASP A 34 9.72 -2.36 0.10
N GLU A 35 11.03 -2.40 0.40
CA GLU A 35 11.88 -1.21 0.40
C GLU A 35 12.06 -0.59 -0.98
N ARG A 36 12.09 -1.41 -2.03
CA ARG A 36 12.17 -0.91 -3.41
C ARG A 36 10.92 -0.11 -3.77
N ALA A 37 9.73 -0.62 -3.44
CA ALA A 37 8.47 0.06 -3.67
C ALA A 37 8.38 1.36 -2.87
N LEU A 38 8.79 1.34 -1.60
CA LEU A 38 8.85 2.53 -0.76
C LEU A 38 9.81 3.59 -1.33
N GLY A 39 11.00 3.18 -1.79
CA GLY A 39 11.97 4.08 -2.42
C GLY A 39 11.40 4.81 -3.63
N ILE A 40 10.79 4.07 -4.57
CA ILE A 40 10.16 4.66 -5.76
C ILE A 40 9.07 5.66 -5.37
N LEU A 41 8.21 5.30 -4.42
CA LEU A 41 7.11 6.18 -4.01
C LEU A 41 7.61 7.42 -3.27
N ARG A 42 8.72 7.34 -2.52
CA ARG A 42 9.36 8.52 -1.91
C ARG A 42 9.81 9.53 -2.97
N GLU A 43 10.35 9.06 -4.09
CA GLU A 43 10.70 9.92 -5.23
C GLU A 43 9.47 10.56 -5.89
N CYS A 44 8.35 9.84 -5.96
CA CYS A 44 7.10 10.37 -6.50
C CYS A 44 6.40 11.41 -5.60
N PHE A 45 6.61 11.34 -4.28
CA PHE A 45 5.93 12.18 -3.30
C PHE A 45 6.90 12.94 -2.38
N PRO A 46 7.78 13.82 -2.91
CA PRO A 46 8.85 14.44 -2.14
C PRO A 46 8.36 15.32 -0.98
N GLY A 47 7.12 15.82 -1.05
CA GLY A 47 6.50 16.63 0.01
C GLY A 47 5.66 15.86 1.02
N ARG A 48 5.55 14.53 0.90
CA ARG A 48 4.74 13.70 1.81
C ARG A 48 5.53 12.48 2.28
N PRO A 49 5.69 12.27 3.60
CA PRO A 49 6.25 11.04 4.13
C PRO A 49 5.54 9.78 3.60
N VAL A 50 6.34 8.86 3.05
CA VAL A 50 5.89 7.56 2.55
C VAL A 50 6.15 6.51 3.63
N THR A 51 5.07 5.95 4.18
CA THR A 51 5.11 4.98 5.30
C THR A 51 4.60 3.63 4.83
N GLY A 52 5.43 2.60 4.99
CA GLY A 52 5.03 1.21 4.77
C GLY A 52 4.27 0.68 5.98
N LEU A 53 3.12 0.04 5.76
CA LEU A 53 2.37 -0.67 6.79
C LEU A 53 2.14 -2.13 6.36
N ASP A 54 2.28 -3.06 7.30
CA ASP A 54 2.09 -4.49 7.03
C ASP A 54 0.64 -4.78 6.65
N SER A 55 0.43 -5.18 5.40
CA SER A 55 -0.86 -5.51 4.82
C SER A 55 -1.05 -7.01 4.61
N THR A 56 -0.15 -7.87 5.14
CA THR A 56 -0.24 -9.33 4.99
C THR A 56 -1.56 -9.92 5.51
N GLY A 57 -2.10 -9.37 6.61
CA GLY A 57 -3.42 -9.79 7.12
C GLY A 57 -4.60 -9.23 6.32
N LEU A 58 -4.47 -8.00 5.80
CA LEU A 58 -5.54 -7.35 5.02
C LEU A 58 -5.75 -8.00 3.66
N ILE A 59 -4.67 -8.42 3.00
CA ILE A 59 -4.72 -8.89 1.61
C ILE A 59 -5.46 -10.22 1.43
N TRP A 60 -5.73 -10.93 2.54
CA TRP A 60 -6.63 -12.10 2.54
C TRP A 60 -8.06 -11.71 2.15
N GLY A 61 -8.47 -10.48 2.44
CA GLY A 61 -9.73 -9.89 1.97
C GLY A 61 -9.71 -9.45 0.50
N LEU A 62 -8.68 -9.82 -0.27
CA LEU A 62 -8.49 -9.52 -1.70
C LEU A 62 -8.34 -8.01 -2.02
N GLY A 63 -8.00 -7.20 -1.02
CA GLY A 63 -7.75 -5.76 -1.17
C GLY A 63 -6.82 -5.21 -0.09
N SER A 64 -6.43 -3.94 -0.21
CA SER A 64 -5.59 -3.24 0.76
C SER A 64 -6.04 -1.78 0.91
N PHE A 65 -5.15 -0.86 1.31
CA PHE A 65 -5.49 0.50 1.75
C PHE A 65 -6.34 1.26 0.74
N HIS A 66 -5.94 1.30 -0.54
CA HIS A 66 -6.71 2.00 -1.57
C HIS A 66 -8.16 1.49 -1.65
N CYS A 67 -8.36 0.17 -1.60
CA CYS A 67 -9.68 -0.46 -1.67
C CYS A 67 -10.57 -0.17 -0.45
N LEU A 68 -9.95 0.07 0.72
CA LEU A 68 -10.64 0.29 1.99
C LEU A 68 -10.98 1.77 2.24
N THR A 69 -10.45 2.68 1.42
CA THR A 69 -10.55 4.12 1.63
C THR A 69 -11.30 4.81 0.50
N GLN A 70 -11.99 5.90 0.83
CA GLN A 70 -12.51 6.85 -0.14
C GLN A 70 -12.13 8.26 0.33
N GLN A 71 -11.49 9.04 -0.55
CA GLN A 71 -11.16 10.42 -0.22
C GLN A 71 -12.40 11.31 -0.36
N GLU A 72 -12.64 12.15 0.65
CA GLU A 72 -13.52 13.31 0.53
C GLU A 72 -12.64 14.57 0.48
N PRO A 73 -12.57 15.27 -0.67
CA PRO A 73 -11.84 16.53 -0.76
C PRO A 73 -12.43 17.56 0.21
N ALA A 74 -11.58 18.39 0.81
CA ALA A 74 -12.07 19.58 1.48
C ALA A 74 -12.79 20.46 0.45
N GLY A 75 -14.00 20.92 0.78
CA GLY A 75 -14.69 21.95 0.02
C GLY A 75 -13.94 23.28 0.07
N GLU A 76 -14.39 24.23 -0.75
CA GLU A 76 -13.99 25.64 -0.59
C GLU A 76 -14.45 26.22 0.75
#